data_AF-A0A3L7QCC6-F1
#
_entry.id   AF-A0A3L7QCC6-F1
#
_cell.length_a   1.000
_cell.length_b   1.000
_cell.length_c   1.000
_cell.angle_alpha   90.00
_cell.angle_beta   90.00
_cell.angle_gamma   90.00
#
_symmetry.space_group_name_H-M   'P 1'
#
loop_
_entity.id
_entity.type
_entity.pdbx_description
1 polymer ?
#
loop_
_entity_poly.entity_id
_entity_poly.type
_entity_poly.pdbx_seq_one_letter_code
_entity_poly.pdbx_strand_id
1 'polypeptide(L)'
;MEFNLASAKEYSTSGRTQEWVLRYLDCPKWKNKGLHDAIKKAVPKWHGPIEVAITGLERICGPEEGLDWPEDLDKWEDRVLEILTSLSDLTELPPLIVHSHNGRLRIFDGNHRYETMLRKGYLTCWCFLYS
;
A
#
# COMPACT_ATOMS: atom_id res chain seq x y z
N MET A 1 14.90 0.66 10.87
CA MET A 1 13.57 0.05 11.05
C MET A 1 13.15 -0.52 9.72
N GLU A 2 12.69 -1.77 9.71
CA GLU A 2 12.15 -2.39 8.50
C GLU A 2 10.64 -2.11 8.41
N PHE A 3 10.17 -1.88 7.18
CA PHE A 3 8.76 -1.67 6.91
C PHE A 3 8.15 -2.95 6.37
N ASN A 4 7.55 -3.73 7.27
CA ASN A 4 6.94 -5.02 7.02
C ASN A 4 5.68 -5.17 7.88
N LEU A 5 5.00 -6.31 7.79
CA LEU A 5 3.77 -6.53 8.55
C LEU A 5 3.99 -6.51 10.07
N ALA A 6 5.12 -7.02 10.55
CA ALA A 6 5.41 -7.09 11.98
C ALA A 6 5.54 -5.69 12.59
N SER A 7 6.35 -4.82 11.98
CA SER A 7 6.50 -3.43 12.46
C SER A 7 5.20 -2.63 12.31
N ALA A 8 4.43 -2.89 11.25
CA ALA A 8 3.11 -2.28 11.06
C ALA A 8 2.13 -2.66 12.19
N LYS A 9 2.09 -3.94 12.57
CA LYS A 9 1.26 -4.44 13.68
C LYS A 9 1.69 -3.83 15.01
N GLU A 10 3.00 -3.79 15.29
CA GLU A 10 3.54 -3.21 16.53
C GLU A 10 3.14 -1.74 16.73
N TYR A 11 3.29 -0.92 15.68
CA TYR A 11 2.93 0.48 15.76
C TYR A 11 1.42 0.67 15.88
N SER A 12 0.64 -0.14 15.17
CA SER A 12 -0.82 -0.09 15.25
C SER A 12 -1.34 -0.42 16.65
N THR A 13 -0.89 -1.52 17.26
CA THR A 13 -1.31 -1.90 18.62
C THR A 13 -0.89 -0.89 19.68
N SER A 14 0.14 -0.09 19.39
CA SER A 14 0.60 1.01 20.25
C SER A 14 -0.10 2.36 19.99
N GLY A 15 -1.08 2.43 19.09
CA GLY A 15 -1.73 3.70 18.72
C GLY A 15 -0.85 4.66 17.90
N ARG A 16 0.22 4.14 17.28
CA ARG A 16 1.24 4.90 16.53
C ARG A 16 1.16 4.66 15.02
N THR A 17 0.01 4.24 14.48
CA THR A 17 -0.16 3.96 13.04
C THR A 17 0.26 5.13 12.15
N GLN A 18 -0.16 6.35 12.47
CA GLN A 18 0.20 7.53 11.67
C GLN A 18 1.71 7.77 11.64
N GLU A 19 2.39 7.55 12.76
CA GLU A 19 3.85 7.66 12.82
C GLU A 19 4.52 6.63 11.90
N TRP A 20 4.06 5.38 11.93
CA TRP A 20 4.56 4.32 11.05
C TRP A 20 4.37 4.69 9.58
N VAL A 21 3.17 5.14 9.21
CA VAL A 21 2.82 5.51 7.84
C VAL A 21 3.66 6.68 7.34
N LEU A 22 3.82 7.74 8.14
CA LEU A 22 4.64 8.88 7.73
C LEU A 22 6.12 8.49 7.57
N ARG A 23 6.67 7.69 8.49
CA ARG A 23 8.04 7.18 8.37
C ARG A 23 8.22 6.29 7.13
N TYR A 24 7.21 5.47 6.81
CA TYR A 24 7.19 4.61 5.64
C TYR A 24 7.22 5.43 4.34
N LEU A 25 6.35 6.43 4.22
CA LEU A 25 6.21 7.25 3.02
C LEU A 25 7.38 8.22 2.80
N ASP A 26 8.20 8.47 3.82
CA ASP A 26 9.41 9.31 3.72
C ASP A 26 10.69 8.48 3.51
N CYS A 27 10.63 7.15 3.68
CA CYS A 27 11.82 6.32 3.52
C CYS A 27 12.25 6.23 2.03
N PRO A 28 13.56 6.16 1.73
CA PRO A 28 14.04 6.17 0.34
C PRO A 28 13.45 5.07 -0.56
N LYS A 29 13.20 3.88 -0.02
CA LYS A 29 12.68 2.72 -0.77
C LYS A 29 11.22 2.88 -1.17
N TRP A 30 10.40 3.50 -0.32
CA TRP A 30 8.94 3.54 -0.46
C TRP A 30 8.39 4.97 -0.55
N LYS A 31 9.24 5.89 -1.00
CA LYS A 31 8.97 7.31 -0.91
C LYS A 31 7.74 7.69 -1.73
N ASN A 32 6.76 8.28 -1.06
CA ASN A 32 5.57 8.84 -1.69
C ASN A 32 5.23 10.18 -1.01
N LYS A 33 5.94 11.22 -1.45
CA LYS A 33 5.88 12.55 -0.86
C LYS A 33 4.47 13.18 -0.92
N GLY A 34 3.75 12.95 -2.02
CA GLY A 34 2.40 13.48 -2.20
C GLY A 34 1.44 12.95 -1.14
N LEU A 35 1.43 11.63 -0.95
CA LEU A 35 0.60 11.00 0.08
C LEU A 35 1.08 11.34 1.49
N HIS A 36 2.40 11.38 1.71
CA HIS A 36 2.99 11.79 3.00
C HIS A 36 2.48 13.16 3.45
N ASP A 37 2.58 14.16 2.58
CA ASP A 37 2.20 15.54 2.90
C ASP A 37 0.68 15.66 3.10
N ALA A 38 -0.12 14.91 2.33
CA ALA A 38 -1.57 14.83 2.48
C ALA A 38 -1.99 14.23 3.84
N ILE A 39 -1.40 13.09 4.24
CA ILE A 39 -1.68 12.42 5.52
C ILE A 39 -1.25 13.30 6.69
N LYS A 40 -0.06 13.90 6.60
CA LYS A 40 0.47 14.79 7.64
C LYS A 40 -0.47 15.96 7.92
N LYS A 41 -1.12 16.49 6.87
CA LYS A 41 -2.08 17.59 6.97
C LYS A 41 -3.46 17.12 7.48
N ALA A 42 -3.95 15.98 6.98
CA ALA A 42 -5.32 15.51 7.25
C ALA A 42 -5.47 14.84 8.62
N VAL A 43 -4.43 14.18 9.13
CA VAL A 43 -4.46 13.40 10.39
C VAL A 43 -5.67 12.44 10.44
N PRO A 44 -5.77 11.49 9.48
CA PRO A 44 -6.97 10.70 9.30
C PRO A 44 -7.15 9.66 10.40
N LYS A 45 -8.35 9.07 10.47
CA LYS A 45 -8.61 7.93 11.35
C LYS A 45 -8.10 6.66 10.71
N TRP A 46 -7.22 5.95 11.41
CA TRP A 46 -6.60 4.72 10.93
C TRP A 46 -7.32 3.47 11.44
N HIS A 47 -7.46 2.47 10.57
CA HIS A 47 -7.85 1.11 10.94
C HIS A 47 -6.85 0.11 10.33
N GLY A 48 -6.45 -0.88 11.11
CA GLY A 48 -5.51 -1.92 10.68
C GLY A 48 -4.08 -1.76 11.21
N PRO A 49 -3.14 -2.60 10.75
CA PRO A 49 -3.25 -3.35 9.50
C PRO A 49 -4.28 -4.49 9.61
N ILE A 50 -5.20 -4.56 8.65
CA ILE A 50 -6.19 -5.63 8.53
C ILE A 50 -5.99 -6.40 7.25
N GLU A 51 -6.36 -7.66 7.25
CA GLU A 51 -6.36 -8.49 6.06
C GLU A 51 -7.68 -8.30 5.30
N VAL A 52 -7.60 -8.04 4.00
CA VAL A 52 -8.75 -7.82 3.11
C VAL A 52 -8.63 -8.67 1.86
N ALA A 53 -9.76 -9.00 1.24
CA ALA A 53 -9.80 -9.66 -0.06
C ALA A 53 -9.22 -8.74 -1.14
N ILE A 54 -8.29 -9.26 -1.95
CA ILE A 54 -7.64 -8.51 -3.04
C ILE A 54 -8.68 -7.99 -4.04
N THR A 55 -9.70 -8.78 -4.36
CA THR A 55 -10.77 -8.41 -5.29
C THR A 55 -11.64 -7.25 -4.80
N GLY A 56 -11.54 -6.87 -3.53
CA GLY A 56 -12.27 -5.74 -2.95
C GLY A 56 -11.53 -4.40 -3.06
N LEU A 57 -10.33 -4.38 -3.64
CA LEU A 57 -9.50 -3.19 -3.76
C LEU A 57 -9.50 -2.63 -5.18
N GLU A 58 -9.45 -1.32 -5.28
CA GLU A 58 -9.39 -0.58 -6.53
C GLU A 58 -8.02 0.08 -6.69
N ARG A 59 -7.29 -0.29 -7.75
CA ARG A 59 -6.08 0.44 -8.13
C ARG A 59 -6.42 1.85 -8.58
N ILE A 60 -5.53 2.78 -8.29
CA ILE A 60 -5.58 4.15 -8.83
C ILE A 60 -4.35 4.47 -9.69
N CYS A 61 -3.39 3.55 -9.75
CA CYS A 61 -2.14 3.67 -10.48
C CYS A 61 -1.87 2.37 -11.25
N GLY A 62 -1.40 2.50 -12.49
CA GLY A 62 -1.26 1.39 -13.42
C GLY A 62 -1.12 1.84 -14.87
N PRO A 63 -0.83 0.91 -15.79
CA PRO A 63 -0.69 1.19 -17.22
C PRO A 63 -2.02 1.37 -17.94
N GLU A 64 -3.14 1.03 -17.28
CA GLU A 64 -4.46 1.15 -17.87
C GLU A 64 -4.89 2.61 -18.03
N GLU A 65 -5.58 2.90 -19.13
CA GLU A 65 -6.20 4.20 -19.34
C GLU A 65 -7.32 4.46 -18.31
N GLY A 66 -7.49 5.74 -17.92
CA GLY A 66 -8.57 6.16 -17.03
C GLY A 66 -8.29 6.03 -15.53
N LEU A 67 -7.09 5.61 -15.13
CA LEU A 67 -6.63 5.66 -13.74
C LEU A 67 -6.24 7.09 -13.33
N ASP A 68 -6.40 7.42 -12.04
CA ASP A 68 -6.03 8.73 -11.50
C ASP A 68 -4.53 9.05 -11.70
N TRP A 69 -3.68 8.01 -11.67
CA TRP A 69 -2.22 8.10 -11.77
C TRP A 69 -1.69 7.09 -12.80
N PRO A 70 -1.88 7.35 -14.10
CA PRO A 70 -1.38 6.46 -15.14
C PRO A 70 0.15 6.35 -15.06
N GLU A 71 0.65 5.15 -15.31
CA GLU A 71 2.08 4.89 -15.40
C GLU A 71 2.42 4.26 -16.76
N ASP A 72 3.63 4.53 -17.24
CA ASP A 72 4.16 3.89 -18.43
C ASP A 72 4.24 2.36 -18.24
N LEU A 73 3.86 1.60 -19.26
CA LEU A 73 3.77 0.13 -19.19
C LEU A 73 5.12 -0.51 -18.86
N ASP A 74 6.19 -0.09 -19.53
CA ASP A 74 7.51 -0.70 -19.32
C ASP A 74 7.99 -0.44 -17.87
N LYS A 75 7.82 0.79 -17.38
CA LYS A 75 8.15 1.12 -15.97
C LYS A 75 7.30 0.35 -14.97
N TRP A 76 6.02 0.17 -15.27
CA TRP A 76 5.11 -0.59 -14.43
C TRP A 76 5.56 -2.05 -14.34
N GLU A 77 5.82 -2.68 -15.49
CA GLU A 77 6.27 -4.07 -15.57
C GLU A 77 7.62 -4.27 -14.89
N ASP A 78 8.59 -3.37 -15.10
CA ASP A 78 9.89 -3.43 -14.42
C ASP A 78 9.74 -3.47 -12.90
N ARG A 79 8.91 -2.59 -12.34
CA ARG A 79 8.67 -2.53 -10.89
C ARG A 79 7.90 -3.75 -10.37
N VAL A 80 6.89 -4.20 -11.11
CA VAL A 80 6.14 -5.42 -10.73
C VAL A 80 7.07 -6.62 -10.75
N LEU A 81 7.93 -6.77 -11.76
CA LEU A 81 8.89 -7.86 -11.86
C LEU A 81 9.95 -7.83 -10.76
N GLU A 82 10.44 -6.65 -10.38
CA GLU A 82 11.37 -6.49 -9.25
C GLU A 82 10.75 -7.01 -7.94
N ILE A 83 9.48 -6.67 -7.67
CA ILE A 83 8.77 -7.17 -6.48
C ILE A 83 8.46 -8.67 -6.64
N LEU A 84 8.00 -9.11 -7.81
CA LEU A 84 7.63 -10.50 -8.07
C LEU A 84 8.79 -11.46 -7.84
N THR A 85 10.00 -11.07 -8.27
CA THR A 85 11.23 -11.87 -8.13
C THR A 85 11.78 -11.88 -6.71
N SER A 86 11.58 -10.81 -5.94
CA SER A 86 12.07 -10.70 -4.56
C SER A 86 11.08 -11.19 -3.50
N LEU A 87 9.79 -11.26 -3.80
CA LEU A 87 8.75 -11.61 -2.84
C LEU A 87 8.78 -13.10 -2.47
N SER A 88 9.26 -13.43 -1.28
CA SER A 88 9.15 -14.78 -0.68
C SER A 88 7.86 -14.95 0.14
N ASP A 89 7.53 -13.95 0.96
CA ASP A 89 6.41 -13.98 1.91
C ASP A 89 5.72 -12.60 1.96
N LEU A 90 4.38 -12.58 1.99
CA LEU A 90 3.59 -11.36 2.17
C LEU A 90 3.89 -10.64 3.49
N THR A 91 4.33 -11.36 4.52
CA THR A 91 4.64 -10.74 5.82
C THR A 91 5.86 -9.80 5.75
N GLU A 92 6.71 -9.96 4.73
CA GLU A 92 7.87 -9.11 4.46
C GLU A 92 7.48 -7.80 3.77
N LEU A 93 6.31 -7.76 3.14
CA LEU A 93 5.83 -6.54 2.51
C LEU A 93 5.23 -5.59 3.56
N PRO A 94 5.42 -4.27 3.38
CA PRO A 94 4.60 -3.32 4.10
C PRO A 94 3.12 -3.54 3.72
N PRO A 95 2.15 -3.25 4.61
CA PRO A 95 0.75 -3.19 4.22
C PRO A 95 0.51 -2.13 3.12
N LEU A 96 -0.54 -2.31 2.32
CA LEU A 96 -1.02 -1.28 1.41
C LEU A 96 -1.64 -0.12 2.20
N ILE A 97 -1.61 1.09 1.65
CA ILE A 97 -2.33 2.23 2.22
C ILE A 97 -3.57 2.48 1.37
N VAL A 98 -4.74 2.34 2.00
CA VAL A 98 -6.02 2.30 1.31
C VAL A 98 -6.92 3.37 1.89
N HIS A 99 -7.48 4.20 1.02
CA HIS A 99 -8.52 5.15 1.39
C HIS A 99 -9.89 4.45 1.32
N SER A 100 -10.64 4.52 2.41
CA SER A 100 -12.01 4.03 2.49
C SER A 100 -12.98 5.20 2.36
N HIS A 101 -13.74 5.23 1.27
CA HIS A 101 -14.72 6.28 1.04
C HIS A 101 -15.95 5.74 0.31
N ASN A 102 -17.14 5.98 0.86
CA ASN A 102 -18.43 5.53 0.31
C ASN A 102 -18.45 4.03 -0.05
N GLY A 103 -17.89 3.18 0.80
CA GLY A 103 -17.81 1.74 0.60
C GLY A 103 -16.79 1.27 -0.44
N ARG A 104 -16.01 2.18 -1.03
CA ARG A 104 -14.92 1.87 -1.98
C ARG A 104 -13.58 1.91 -1.26
N LEU A 105 -12.73 0.93 -1.57
CA LEU A 105 -11.39 0.78 -1.02
C LEU A 105 -10.35 1.04 -2.12
N ARG A 106 -9.80 2.26 -2.15
CA ARG A 106 -8.88 2.70 -3.21
C ARG A 106 -7.44 2.66 -2.72
N ILE A 107 -6.53 2.10 -3.50
CA ILE A 107 -5.12 1.91 -3.11
C ILE A 107 -4.32 3.18 -3.38
N PHE A 108 -4.03 3.96 -2.34
CA PHE A 108 -3.24 5.19 -2.45
C PHE A 108 -1.73 4.94 -2.37
N ASP A 109 -1.30 3.82 -1.80
CA ASP A 109 0.08 3.35 -1.88
C ASP A 109 0.17 1.83 -1.97
N GLY A 110 1.04 1.33 -2.85
CA GLY A 110 1.29 -0.10 -3.05
C GLY A 110 0.59 -0.74 -4.25
N ASN A 111 0.22 0.02 -5.28
CA ASN A 111 -0.40 -0.50 -6.51
C ASN A 111 0.45 -1.59 -7.19
N HIS A 112 1.78 -1.45 -7.27
CA HIS A 112 2.66 -2.52 -7.80
C HIS A 112 2.71 -3.76 -6.91
N ARG A 113 2.68 -3.58 -5.58
CA ARG A 113 2.60 -4.70 -4.62
C ARG A 113 1.28 -5.44 -4.81
N TYR A 114 0.18 -4.71 -4.94
CA TYR A 114 -1.13 -5.28 -5.26
C TYR A 114 -1.10 -6.13 -6.53
N GLU A 115 -0.57 -5.58 -7.63
CA GLU A 115 -0.48 -6.29 -8.90
C GLU A 115 0.40 -7.55 -8.78
N THR A 116 1.52 -7.44 -8.06
CA THR A 116 2.39 -8.58 -7.77
C THR A 116 1.65 -9.67 -7.00
N MET A 117 0.89 -9.29 -5.98
CA MET A 117 0.10 -10.23 -5.18
C MET A 117 -0.96 -10.93 -6.04
N LEU A 118 -1.62 -10.18 -6.92
CA LEU A 118 -2.59 -10.72 -7.88
C LEU A 118 -1.94 -11.75 -8.82
N ARG A 119 -0.77 -11.43 -9.40
CA ARG A 119 -0.02 -12.33 -10.30
C ARG A 119 0.50 -13.59 -9.60
N LYS A 120 0.83 -13.52 -8.31
CA LYS A 120 1.19 -14.70 -7.50
C LYS A 120 0.00 -15.53 -7.04
N GLY A 121 -1.23 -15.09 -7.30
CA GLY A 121 -2.44 -15.83 -6.92
C GLY A 121 -2.80 -15.70 -5.43
N TYR A 122 -2.33 -14.67 -4.74
CA TYR A 122 -2.81 -14.40 -3.39
C TYR A 122 -4.27 -13.95 -3.44
N LEU A 123 -5.05 -14.36 -2.43
CA LEU A 123 -6.47 -14.01 -2.32
C LEU A 123 -6.70 -12.81 -1.40
N THR A 124 -5.75 -12.56 -0.51
CA THR A 124 -5.81 -11.53 0.52
C THR A 124 -4.53 -10.72 0.58
N CYS A 125 -4.62 -9.52 1.15
CA CYS A 125 -3.47 -8.68 1.44
C CYS A 125 -3.70 -7.84 2.70
N TRP A 126 -2.62 -7.38 3.32
CA TRP A 126 -2.67 -6.52 4.49
C TRP A 126 -2.76 -5.05 4.11
N CYS A 127 -3.68 -4.31 4.72
CA CYS A 127 -3.93 -2.90 4.45
C CYS A 127 -4.06 -2.08 5.72
N PHE A 128 -3.54 -0.85 5.69
CA PHE A 128 -4.02 0.23 6.53
C PHE A 128 -5.17 0.94 5.81
N LEU A 129 -6.34 0.97 6.43
CA LEU A 129 -7.46 1.77 5.95
C LEU A 129 -7.46 3.12 6.64
N TYR A 130 -7.70 4.18 5.86
CA TYR A 130 -7.95 5.52 6.42
C TYR A 130 -9.18 6.17 5.82
N SER A 131 -9.81 7.06 6.61
CA SER A 131 -10.97 7.87 6.27
C SER A 131 -10.87 9.25 6.92
#